data_AF-A0A945GTT9-F1
#
_entry.id   AF-A0A945GTT9-F1
#
_cell.length_a   1.000
_cell.length_b   1.000
_cell.length_c   1.000
_cell.angle_alpha   90.00
_cell.angle_beta   90.00
_cell.angle_gamma   90.00
#
_symmetry.space_group_name_H-M   'P 1'
#
loop_
_entity.id
_entity.type
_entity.pdbx_description
1 polymer ?
#
loop_
_entity_poly.entity_id
_entity_poly.type
_entity_poly.pdbx_seq_one_letter_code
_entity_poly.pdbx_strand_id
1 'polypeptide(L)'
;MRRVLVNLWCFALVLLLSSQIYGQTPAGSNDGSLRDTRLDEVDAKKQLQAVASRTLTWLTGSSEQNAYVSVGRLANFFGFIKFRVASGHSLTRSSAGQETYALLTESQRKRLVELHAEQMETLQSVLLARQQVNHSLESILVGEQLGKEQFLKIAEDYSECEAELGRVLAIGLGEIARTLSKSQIEEMREMRLRYLSGKSGKFKLPQDEKSLLRGMDKTSNQEFWNLTSRLLTWVTGTPEDNDFETVGKPSQHFGFVSLRMESGHSVQRGVVANEVQEILTEEQIALLKDCVSKEIKLFEEFLQKRGQLLREFEKTLEGKQIDTDRVHQLARVVGRIEGIMTLGQATAILSVRDLMTNTQAEDLLALRKKYVPVDSQLDLTIDTDFTSASDLYLRGQHLFAQCALCHISQGGGIAAGPSLDNIVGKTIATDPRYPFYSPSMKELSQQEQSWSIQLLDKFLEKPRDIVPSTTMGFDGLRSDSDRQALIAYLQARSDQDSIQQTLLTPQAFPSNTGGLNSGKPTSETLELKQKANIILLLSDDQAWSGLSTQMHPEYSKSEHDYVETPRIEQLAQ
;
A
#
# COMPACT_ATOMS: atom_id res chain seq x y z
N MET A 1 -61.18 -27.11 36.15
CA MET A 1 -59.79 -27.45 35.74
C MET A 1 -59.77 -27.97 34.29
N ARG A 2 -60.13 -27.11 33.34
CA ARG A 2 -60.07 -27.35 31.87
C ARG A 2 -59.43 -26.15 31.15
N ARG A 3 -58.48 -25.51 31.82
CA ARG A 3 -57.53 -24.51 31.33
C ARG A 3 -56.23 -24.87 32.04
N VAL A 4 -55.19 -25.23 31.29
CA VAL A 4 -53.73 -25.27 31.65
C VAL A 4 -52.94 -26.27 30.78
N LEU A 5 -53.56 -27.22 30.06
CA LEU A 5 -52.81 -28.27 29.32
C LEU A 5 -52.74 -28.16 27.79
N VAL A 6 -53.08 -27.01 27.18
CA VAL A 6 -52.99 -26.83 25.71
C VAL A 6 -51.90 -25.83 25.27
N ASN A 7 -51.22 -25.14 26.18
CA ASN A 7 -50.19 -24.13 25.85
C ASN A 7 -48.74 -24.58 26.05
N LEU A 8 -48.46 -25.88 26.19
CA LEU A 8 -47.09 -26.40 26.36
C LEU A 8 -46.57 -27.22 25.18
N TRP A 9 -47.35 -27.35 24.09
CA TRP A 9 -46.93 -28.08 22.89
C TRP A 9 -46.66 -27.19 21.66
N CYS A 10 -46.83 -25.87 21.76
CA CYS A 10 -46.43 -24.92 20.70
C CYS A 10 -45.10 -24.19 20.97
N PHE A 11 -44.49 -24.35 22.15
CA PHE A 11 -43.21 -23.70 22.49
C PHE A 11 -41.99 -24.63 22.38
N ALA A 12 -42.17 -25.94 22.28
CA ALA A 12 -41.07 -26.90 22.15
C ALA A 12 -40.70 -27.26 20.70
N LEU A 13 -41.51 -26.87 19.70
CA LEU A 13 -41.23 -27.15 18.29
C LEU A 13 -40.57 -25.96 17.54
N VAL A 14 -40.54 -24.76 18.14
CA VAL A 14 -39.89 -23.57 17.56
C VAL A 14 -38.41 -23.47 17.98
N LEU A 15 -37.99 -24.17 19.04
CA LEU A 15 -36.61 -24.17 19.53
C LEU A 15 -35.75 -25.36 19.06
N LEU A 16 -36.31 -26.27 18.24
CA LEU A 16 -35.57 -27.41 17.66
C LEU A 16 -35.41 -27.33 16.13
N LEU A 17 -35.81 -26.21 15.50
CA LEU A 17 -35.52 -25.90 14.09
C LEU A 17 -34.52 -24.75 13.91
N SER A 18 -33.94 -24.22 15.00
CA SER A 18 -32.97 -23.12 14.96
C SER A 18 -31.53 -23.52 15.28
N SER A 19 -31.21 -24.81 15.34
CA SER A 19 -29.85 -25.30 15.67
C SER A 19 -29.29 -26.34 14.68
N GLN A 20 -29.82 -26.40 13.45
CA GLN A 20 -29.33 -27.32 12.40
C GLN A 20 -29.14 -26.65 11.02
N ILE A 21 -28.88 -25.34 10.99
CA ILE A 21 -28.50 -24.63 9.74
C ILE A 21 -27.03 -24.16 9.75
N TYR A 22 -26.29 -24.35 10.85
CA TYR A 22 -24.84 -24.16 10.88
C TYR A 22 -24.15 -25.46 11.27
N GLY A 23 -23.60 -26.16 10.28
CA GLY A 23 -22.77 -27.33 10.49
C GLY A 23 -22.85 -28.31 9.33
N GLN A 24 -21.75 -28.39 8.58
CA GLN A 24 -21.44 -29.30 7.46
C GLN A 24 -21.78 -28.78 6.05
N THR A 25 -20.79 -28.15 5.42
CA THR A 25 -20.65 -28.11 3.97
C THR A 25 -20.33 -29.51 3.43
N PRO A 26 -21.06 -30.02 2.43
CA PRO A 26 -20.60 -31.15 1.62
C PRO A 26 -19.40 -30.69 0.78
N ALA A 27 -18.39 -31.54 0.65
CA ALA A 27 -17.28 -31.28 -0.24
C ALA A 27 -17.78 -31.28 -1.71
N GLY A 28 -17.60 -30.13 -2.40
CA GLY A 28 -17.55 -30.10 -3.87
C GLY A 28 -18.81 -29.76 -4.65
N SER A 29 -19.66 -28.82 -4.22
CA SER A 29 -20.69 -28.22 -5.09
C SER A 29 -20.31 -26.81 -5.53
N ASN A 30 -20.00 -26.65 -6.82
CA ASN A 30 -19.77 -25.37 -7.50
C ASN A 30 -21.12 -24.72 -7.87
N ASP A 31 -21.95 -24.45 -6.87
CA ASP A 31 -23.09 -23.54 -6.96
C ASP A 31 -22.53 -22.14 -6.78
N GLY A 32 -22.78 -21.22 -7.72
CA GLY A 32 -22.33 -19.83 -7.73
C GLY A 32 -22.76 -18.95 -6.54
N SER A 33 -23.06 -19.54 -5.39
CA SER A 33 -23.02 -18.92 -4.06
C SER A 33 -21.73 -18.09 -3.88
N LEU A 34 -21.90 -16.89 -3.33
CA LEU A 34 -20.80 -16.04 -2.86
C LEU A 34 -19.86 -16.92 -2.03
N ARG A 35 -18.57 -17.00 -2.41
CA ARG A 35 -17.56 -17.62 -1.53
C ARG A 35 -17.66 -16.88 -0.20
N ASP A 36 -18.18 -17.56 0.81
CA ASP A 36 -18.31 -16.99 2.14
C ASP A 36 -16.90 -16.89 2.73
N THR A 37 -16.26 -15.74 2.52
CA THR A 37 -14.91 -15.51 3.02
C THR A 37 -14.88 -15.33 4.54
N ARG A 38 -16.04 -15.27 5.22
CA ARG A 38 -16.14 -15.05 6.67
C ARG A 38 -15.62 -16.24 7.50
N LEU A 39 -15.43 -17.41 6.89
CA LEU A 39 -15.11 -18.67 7.57
C LEU A 39 -13.76 -19.28 7.19
N ASP A 40 -12.95 -18.61 6.36
CA ASP A 40 -11.59 -19.10 6.11
C ASP A 40 -10.75 -18.79 7.36
N GLU A 41 -10.39 -19.83 8.14
CA GLU A 41 -9.19 -19.84 8.99
C GLU A 41 -8.09 -19.03 8.29
N VAL A 42 -7.31 -18.23 9.03
CA VAL A 42 -6.20 -17.46 8.44
C VAL A 42 -5.37 -18.40 7.58
N ASP A 43 -5.59 -18.31 6.28
CA ASP A 43 -5.10 -19.31 5.34
C ASP A 43 -3.59 -19.12 5.24
N ALA A 44 -2.86 -19.94 5.99
CA ALA A 44 -1.40 -19.88 6.08
C ALA A 44 -0.76 -19.93 4.69
N LYS A 45 -1.40 -20.60 3.72
CA LYS A 45 -0.95 -20.63 2.33
C LYS A 45 -1.16 -19.26 1.66
N LYS A 46 -2.32 -18.62 1.82
CA LYS A 46 -2.55 -17.25 1.29
C LYS A 46 -1.63 -16.23 1.95
N GLN A 47 -1.33 -16.35 3.24
CA GLN A 47 -0.40 -15.48 3.95
C GLN A 47 1.04 -15.71 3.47
N LEU A 48 1.46 -16.97 3.32
CA LEU A 48 2.76 -17.29 2.71
C LEU A 48 2.87 -16.74 1.29
N GLN A 49 1.82 -16.84 0.48
CA GLN A 49 1.82 -16.22 -0.85
C GLN A 49 1.96 -14.70 -0.78
N ALA A 50 1.36 -14.04 0.22
CA ALA A 50 1.54 -12.62 0.43
C ALA A 50 3.01 -12.29 0.76
N VAL A 51 3.58 -12.94 1.77
CA VAL A 51 4.97 -12.71 2.17
C VAL A 51 5.95 -13.04 1.03
N ALA A 52 5.81 -14.19 0.37
CA ALA A 52 6.67 -14.57 -0.76
C ALA A 52 6.59 -13.59 -1.93
N SER A 53 5.39 -13.10 -2.27
CA SER A 53 5.26 -12.07 -3.32
C SER A 53 5.90 -10.73 -2.91
N ARG A 54 5.87 -10.39 -1.61
CA ARG A 54 6.51 -9.20 -1.03
C ARG A 54 8.04 -9.33 -1.03
N THR A 55 8.58 -10.55 -0.91
CA THR A 55 10.01 -10.82 -1.07
C THR A 55 10.52 -10.29 -2.42
N LEU A 56 9.80 -10.58 -3.51
CA LEU A 56 10.16 -10.03 -4.82
C LEU A 56 10.09 -8.50 -4.82
N THR A 57 8.94 -7.94 -4.46
CA THR A 57 8.70 -6.50 -4.64
C THR A 57 9.55 -5.63 -3.73
N TRP A 58 9.88 -6.08 -2.53
CA TRP A 58 10.71 -5.31 -1.61
C TRP A 58 12.21 -5.42 -1.91
N LEU A 59 12.70 -6.62 -2.23
CA LEU A 59 14.12 -6.81 -2.53
C LEU A 59 14.55 -6.27 -3.89
N THR A 60 13.63 -6.22 -4.86
CA THR A 60 13.92 -5.78 -6.25
C THR A 60 13.24 -4.47 -6.63
N GLY A 61 12.52 -3.86 -5.70
CA GLY A 61 11.80 -2.61 -5.91
C GLY A 61 12.68 -1.38 -5.78
N SER A 62 12.10 -0.22 -6.02
CA SER A 62 12.72 1.08 -5.77
C SER A 62 11.85 1.92 -4.83
N SER A 63 12.45 2.86 -4.11
CA SER A 63 11.73 3.75 -3.19
C SER A 63 10.66 4.60 -3.90
N GLU A 64 10.87 4.94 -5.18
CA GLU A 64 9.85 5.65 -5.98
C GLU A 64 8.56 4.83 -6.08
N GLN A 65 8.66 3.50 -6.16
CA GLN A 65 7.49 2.61 -6.21
C GLN A 65 6.78 2.53 -4.86
N ASN A 66 7.47 2.81 -3.75
CA ASN A 66 6.90 2.90 -2.41
C ASN A 66 6.24 4.26 -2.12
N ALA A 67 6.63 5.30 -2.86
CA ALA A 67 6.10 6.66 -2.76
C ALA A 67 4.70 6.83 -3.40
N TYR A 68 4.18 5.78 -4.06
CA TYR A 68 2.81 5.79 -4.58
C TYR A 68 1.88 5.02 -3.68
N VAL A 69 0.79 5.68 -3.29
CA VAL A 69 -0.36 4.98 -2.72
C VAL A 69 -1.61 5.21 -3.54
N SER A 70 -2.39 4.18 -3.40
CA SER A 70 -3.68 4.03 -3.93
C SER A 70 -4.77 4.81 -3.24
N VAL A 71 -5.38 5.77 -3.91
CA VAL A 71 -6.55 6.46 -3.35
C VAL A 71 -7.76 5.53 -3.30
N GLY A 72 -8.52 5.69 -2.22
CA GLY A 72 -9.50 4.72 -1.76
C GLY A 72 -8.91 3.46 -1.13
N ARG A 73 -7.58 3.31 -0.95
CA ARG A 73 -6.98 2.25 -0.11
C ARG A 73 -6.57 2.70 1.28
N LEU A 74 -6.70 3.99 1.60
CA LEU A 74 -6.49 4.51 2.95
C LEU A 74 -7.81 4.55 3.72
N ALA A 75 -7.75 4.40 5.03
CA ALA A 75 -8.93 4.32 5.88
C ALA A 75 -9.95 3.29 5.38
N ASN A 76 -9.50 2.07 5.13
CA ASN A 76 -10.37 0.92 4.83
C ASN A 76 -11.10 0.45 6.11
N PHE A 77 -11.65 1.38 6.90
CA PHE A 77 -12.51 1.08 8.04
C PHE A 77 -13.96 0.86 7.57
N PHE A 78 -14.36 1.58 6.52
CA PHE A 78 -15.67 1.50 5.90
C PHE A 78 -15.60 0.46 4.80
N GLY A 79 -15.75 -0.79 5.21
CA GLY A 79 -15.46 -1.91 4.34
C GLY A 79 -16.30 -3.12 4.70
N PHE A 80 -17.60 -3.04 4.49
CA PHE A 80 -18.40 -4.24 4.36
C PHE A 80 -18.11 -4.88 3.00
N ILE A 81 -16.93 -5.50 2.93
CA ILE A 81 -16.42 -6.51 2.01
C ILE A 81 -16.57 -6.22 0.51
N LYS A 82 -15.45 -6.46 -0.18
CA LYS A 82 -15.32 -6.74 -1.61
C LYS A 82 -16.65 -6.91 -2.31
N PHE A 83 -16.92 -5.96 -3.17
CA PHE A 83 -17.58 -6.17 -4.44
C PHE A 83 -16.86 -7.26 -5.28
N ARG A 84 -16.78 -8.50 -4.78
CA ARG A 84 -16.41 -9.66 -5.57
C ARG A 84 -17.70 -10.27 -6.05
N VAL A 85 -17.85 -10.23 -7.35
CA VAL A 85 -18.93 -10.94 -8.02
C VAL A 85 -18.70 -12.44 -7.88
N ALA A 86 -19.74 -13.27 -8.01
CA ALA A 86 -19.60 -14.73 -8.00
C ALA A 86 -18.52 -15.24 -8.99
N SER A 87 -18.27 -14.52 -10.09
CA SER A 87 -17.21 -14.83 -11.07
C SER A 87 -15.79 -14.46 -10.63
N GLY A 88 -15.60 -13.83 -9.47
CA GLY A 88 -14.30 -13.46 -8.91
C GLY A 88 -13.74 -12.10 -9.35
N HIS A 89 -14.40 -11.37 -10.26
CA HIS A 89 -13.97 -10.04 -10.70
C HIS A 89 -14.27 -8.93 -9.67
N SER A 90 -13.47 -7.86 -9.70
CA SER A 90 -13.66 -6.66 -8.88
C SER A 90 -14.65 -5.69 -9.55
N LEU A 91 -15.62 -5.18 -8.80
CA LEU A 91 -16.51 -4.14 -9.33
C LEU A 91 -15.83 -2.78 -9.45
N THR A 92 -16.33 -2.00 -10.41
CA THR A 92 -15.90 -0.61 -10.62
C THR A 92 -16.50 0.29 -9.55
N ARG A 93 -15.68 0.70 -8.56
CA ARG A 93 -16.10 1.62 -7.49
C ARG A 93 -16.72 2.90 -8.02
N SER A 94 -16.20 3.42 -9.14
CA SER A 94 -16.71 4.66 -9.76
C SER A 94 -18.12 4.51 -10.35
N SER A 95 -18.49 3.30 -10.80
CA SER A 95 -19.88 3.02 -11.24
C SER A 95 -20.81 2.99 -10.04
N ALA A 96 -20.43 2.25 -8.99
CA ALA A 96 -21.19 2.17 -7.74
C ALA A 96 -21.35 3.54 -7.07
N GLY A 97 -20.28 4.34 -7.03
CA GLY A 97 -20.32 5.71 -6.51
C GLY A 97 -21.25 6.62 -7.31
N GLN A 98 -21.20 6.57 -8.65
CA GLN A 98 -22.09 7.36 -9.50
C GLN A 98 -23.55 6.95 -9.37
N GLU A 99 -23.84 5.65 -9.31
CA GLU A 99 -25.21 5.14 -9.13
C GLU A 99 -25.75 5.51 -7.75
N THR A 100 -24.93 5.39 -6.71
CA THR A 100 -25.27 5.82 -5.34
C THR A 100 -25.56 7.32 -5.31
N TYR A 101 -24.72 8.14 -5.94
CA TYR A 101 -24.93 9.59 -6.03
C TYR A 101 -26.25 9.94 -6.72
N ALA A 102 -26.61 9.22 -7.79
CA ALA A 102 -27.86 9.43 -8.51
C ALA A 102 -29.09 9.27 -7.60
N LEU A 103 -29.04 8.35 -6.62
CA LEU A 103 -30.12 8.13 -5.66
C LEU A 103 -30.26 9.22 -4.60
N LEU A 104 -29.25 10.07 -4.40
CA LEU A 104 -29.23 11.05 -3.32
C LEU A 104 -29.98 12.33 -3.69
N THR A 105 -30.60 12.96 -2.69
CA THR A 105 -31.16 14.32 -2.83
C THR A 105 -30.05 15.36 -2.99
N GLU A 106 -30.40 16.56 -3.45
CA GLU A 106 -29.44 17.66 -3.57
C GLU A 106 -28.74 17.98 -2.23
N SER A 107 -29.48 17.96 -1.12
CA SER A 107 -28.90 18.21 0.22
C SER A 107 -27.91 17.12 0.64
N GLN A 108 -28.20 15.86 0.33
CA GLN A 108 -27.31 14.72 0.60
C GLN A 108 -26.05 14.76 -0.28
N ARG A 109 -26.21 15.09 -1.57
CA ARG A 109 -25.10 15.30 -2.52
C ARG A 109 -24.19 16.43 -2.05
N LYS A 110 -24.77 17.55 -1.58
CA LYS A 110 -24.01 18.67 -1.01
C LYS A 110 -23.19 18.25 0.21
N ARG A 111 -23.78 17.49 1.14
CA ARG A 111 -23.06 16.98 2.31
C ARG A 111 -21.88 16.06 1.93
N LEU A 112 -22.02 15.23 0.90
CA LEU A 112 -20.89 14.44 0.38
C LEU A 112 -19.75 15.31 -0.15
N VAL A 113 -20.05 16.41 -0.84
CA VAL A 113 -19.02 17.33 -1.33
C VAL A 113 -18.31 18.03 -0.17
N GLU A 114 -19.06 18.43 0.86
CA GLU A 114 -18.50 18.99 2.10
C GLU A 114 -17.60 17.96 2.82
N LEU A 115 -18.05 16.71 2.97
CA LEU A 115 -17.27 15.64 3.58
C LEU A 115 -15.99 15.34 2.80
N HIS A 116 -16.05 15.38 1.47
CA HIS A 116 -14.85 15.24 0.64
C HIS A 116 -13.81 16.32 0.96
N ALA A 117 -14.24 17.57 1.17
CA ALA A 117 -13.33 18.64 1.57
C ALA A 117 -12.80 18.45 3.00
N GLU A 118 -13.66 18.04 3.93
CA GLU A 118 -13.31 17.81 5.35
C GLU A 118 -12.24 16.72 5.53
N GLN A 119 -12.26 15.65 4.72
CA GLN A 119 -11.30 14.56 4.86
C GLN A 119 -9.90 14.85 4.31
N MET A 120 -9.70 15.95 3.56
CA MET A 120 -8.44 16.15 2.82
C MET A 120 -7.23 16.31 3.73
N GLU A 121 -7.39 17.02 4.85
CA GLU A 121 -6.32 17.21 5.83
C GLU A 121 -5.91 15.88 6.49
N THR A 122 -6.89 15.09 6.95
CA THR A 122 -6.62 13.78 7.58
C THR A 122 -6.07 12.77 6.57
N LEU A 123 -6.52 12.82 5.31
CA LEU A 123 -5.94 12.04 4.23
C LEU A 123 -4.46 12.38 4.01
N GLN A 124 -4.09 13.66 4.04
CA GLN A 124 -2.69 14.08 3.94
C GLN A 124 -1.85 13.58 5.11
N SER A 125 -2.36 13.64 6.34
CA SER A 125 -1.67 13.11 7.52
C SER A 125 -1.40 11.61 7.41
N VAL A 126 -2.36 10.82 6.89
CA VAL A 126 -2.17 9.40 6.64
C VAL A 126 -1.06 9.14 5.62
N LEU A 127 -1.02 9.93 4.54
CA LEU A 127 0.02 9.81 3.50
C LEU A 127 1.42 10.04 4.09
N LEU A 128 1.57 11.10 4.88
CA LEU A 128 2.85 11.44 5.54
C LEU A 128 3.26 10.36 6.55
N ALA A 129 2.34 9.89 7.38
CA ALA A 129 2.65 8.84 8.35
C ALA A 129 3.00 7.50 7.66
N ARG A 130 2.32 7.16 6.55
CA ARG A 130 2.67 5.98 5.75
C ARG A 130 4.07 6.10 5.16
N GLN A 131 4.45 7.30 4.70
CA GLN A 131 5.77 7.56 4.17
C GLN A 131 6.85 7.26 5.22
N GLN A 132 6.63 7.64 6.48
CA GLN A 132 7.56 7.33 7.57
C GLN A 132 7.73 5.82 7.79
N VAL A 133 6.65 5.03 7.69
CA VAL A 133 6.73 3.57 7.73
C VAL A 133 7.60 3.03 6.59
N ASN A 134 7.40 3.54 5.37
CA ASN A 134 8.16 3.10 4.20
C ASN A 134 9.65 3.46 4.31
N HIS A 135 9.98 4.72 4.65
CA HIS A 135 11.36 5.15 4.87
C HIS A 135 12.05 4.32 5.95
N SER A 136 11.32 3.98 7.02
CA SER A 136 11.82 3.11 8.09
C SER A 136 12.17 1.70 7.60
N LEU A 137 11.33 1.13 6.73
CA LEU A 137 11.60 -0.16 6.11
C LEU A 137 12.75 -0.08 5.11
N GLU A 138 12.87 1.01 4.38
CA GLU A 138 13.99 1.25 3.45
C GLU A 138 15.31 1.39 4.20
N SER A 139 15.32 2.08 5.34
CA SER A 139 16.47 2.15 6.25
C SER A 139 16.92 0.74 6.68
N ILE A 140 15.96 -0.10 7.11
CA ILE A 140 16.22 -1.50 7.48
C ILE A 140 16.74 -2.31 6.27
N LEU A 141 16.15 -2.13 5.08
CA LEU A 141 16.57 -2.79 3.85
C LEU A 141 18.03 -2.47 3.52
N VAL A 142 18.44 -1.21 3.70
CA VAL A 142 19.81 -0.74 3.43
C VAL A 142 20.79 -0.98 4.59
N GLY A 143 20.39 -1.79 5.57
CA GLY A 143 21.25 -2.24 6.67
C GLY A 143 21.48 -1.18 7.76
N GLU A 144 20.69 -0.10 7.79
CA GLU A 144 20.68 0.82 8.91
C GLU A 144 19.95 0.22 10.12
N GLN A 145 20.38 0.62 11.32
CA GLN A 145 19.79 0.14 12.56
C GLN A 145 18.58 0.98 12.93
N LEU A 146 17.40 0.37 12.92
CA LEU A 146 16.18 0.96 13.45
C LEU A 146 15.73 0.17 14.68
N GLY A 147 15.59 0.86 15.82
CA GLY A 147 15.11 0.23 17.05
C GLY A 147 13.68 -0.30 16.86
N LYS A 148 13.42 -1.52 17.34
CA LYS A 148 12.08 -2.14 17.26
C LYS A 148 10.99 -1.20 17.79
N GLU A 149 11.16 -0.64 18.99
CA GLU A 149 10.16 0.25 19.59
C GLU A 149 9.98 1.56 18.80
N GLN A 150 11.04 2.05 18.16
CA GLN A 150 10.93 3.21 17.27
C GLN A 150 10.06 2.89 16.05
N PHE A 151 10.26 1.73 15.41
CA PHE A 151 9.41 1.30 14.30
C PHE A 151 7.95 1.11 14.75
N LEU A 152 7.73 0.49 15.91
CA LEU A 152 6.38 0.28 16.43
C LEU A 152 5.67 1.60 16.71
N LYS A 153 6.38 2.62 17.21
CA LYS A 153 5.81 3.94 17.41
C LYS A 153 5.38 4.60 16.09
N ILE A 154 6.20 4.48 15.03
CA ILE A 154 5.84 4.97 13.69
C ILE A 154 4.60 4.25 13.15
N ALA A 155 4.49 2.93 13.35
CA ALA A 155 3.32 2.16 12.95
C ALA A 155 2.05 2.54 13.74
N GLU A 156 2.17 2.85 15.02
CA GLU A 156 1.09 3.40 15.84
C GLU A 156 0.61 4.75 15.31
N ASP A 157 1.54 5.67 15.05
CA ASP A 157 1.23 7.02 14.58
C ASP A 157 0.53 6.97 13.20
N TYR A 158 0.97 6.08 12.31
CA TYR A 158 0.28 5.78 11.06
C TYR A 158 -1.16 5.28 11.29
N SER A 159 -1.35 4.31 12.19
CA SER A 159 -2.68 3.77 12.48
C SER A 159 -3.61 4.79 13.17
N GLU A 160 -3.08 5.67 14.01
CA GLU A 160 -3.83 6.79 14.58
C GLU A 160 -4.29 7.77 13.51
N CYS A 161 -3.42 8.14 12.55
CA CYS A 161 -3.81 8.97 11.41
C CYS A 161 -4.90 8.30 10.59
N GLU A 162 -4.77 7.00 10.32
CA GLU A 162 -5.80 6.24 9.60
C GLU A 162 -7.12 6.27 10.37
N ALA A 163 -7.10 5.99 11.68
CA ALA A 163 -8.30 5.98 12.50
C ALA A 163 -8.98 7.36 12.56
N GLU A 164 -8.23 8.46 12.50
CA GLU A 164 -8.79 9.81 12.47
C GLU A 164 -9.46 10.14 11.12
N LEU A 165 -8.83 9.77 10.00
CA LEU A 165 -9.50 9.79 8.69
C LEU A 165 -10.77 8.90 8.73
N GLY A 166 -10.66 7.75 9.40
CA GLY A 166 -11.77 6.88 9.79
C GLY A 166 -12.91 7.66 10.42
N ARG A 167 -12.64 8.28 11.56
CA ARG A 167 -13.60 9.03 12.37
C ARG A 167 -14.32 10.12 11.57
N VAL A 168 -13.60 10.93 10.79
CA VAL A 168 -14.17 11.98 9.94
C VAL A 168 -15.18 11.40 8.95
N LEU A 169 -14.79 10.33 8.26
CA LEU A 169 -15.65 9.63 7.31
C LEU A 169 -16.88 9.01 7.97
N ALA A 170 -16.71 8.35 9.12
CA ALA A 170 -17.81 7.74 9.87
C ALA A 170 -18.88 8.78 10.24
N ILE A 171 -18.46 9.96 10.70
CA ILE A 171 -19.36 11.05 11.09
C ILE A 171 -20.15 11.54 9.88
N GLY A 172 -19.46 11.95 8.82
CA GLY A 172 -20.12 12.53 7.64
C GLY A 172 -21.00 11.52 6.89
N LEU A 173 -20.55 10.27 6.73
CA LEU A 173 -21.36 9.22 6.12
C LEU A 173 -22.56 8.85 7.01
N GLY A 174 -22.39 8.84 8.34
CA GLY A 174 -23.48 8.63 9.29
C GLY A 174 -24.54 9.74 9.23
N GLU A 175 -24.12 11.00 9.07
CA GLU A 175 -25.04 12.13 8.87
C GLU A 175 -25.90 11.95 7.63
N ILE A 176 -25.30 11.55 6.50
CA ILE A 176 -26.04 11.27 5.27
C ILE A 176 -26.98 10.09 5.48
N ALA A 177 -26.47 8.98 6.04
CA ALA A 177 -27.22 7.75 6.26
C ALA A 177 -28.52 7.97 7.03
N ARG A 178 -28.49 8.78 8.10
CA ARG A 178 -29.67 9.10 8.93
C ARG A 178 -30.74 9.93 8.20
N THR A 179 -30.40 10.57 7.08
CA THR A 179 -31.35 11.33 6.27
C THR A 179 -31.93 10.54 5.11
N LEU A 180 -31.45 9.31 4.87
CA LEU A 180 -31.95 8.48 3.77
C LEU A 180 -33.40 8.05 4.02
N SER A 181 -34.22 8.18 2.99
CA SER A 181 -35.57 7.64 2.99
C SER A 181 -35.55 6.10 2.93
N LYS A 182 -36.66 5.48 3.33
CA LYS A 182 -36.84 4.02 3.21
C LYS A 182 -36.67 3.52 1.77
N SER A 183 -37.13 4.29 0.77
CA SER A 183 -36.97 3.94 -0.65
C SER A 183 -35.50 3.93 -1.06
N GLN A 184 -34.74 4.96 -0.70
CA GLN A 184 -33.32 5.06 -1.00
C GLN A 184 -32.53 3.88 -0.40
N ILE A 185 -32.82 3.52 0.86
CA ILE A 185 -32.16 2.39 1.54
C ILE A 185 -32.47 1.07 0.81
N GLU A 186 -33.72 0.85 0.41
CA GLU A 186 -34.10 -0.37 -0.29
C GLU A 186 -33.47 -0.46 -1.69
N GLU A 187 -33.44 0.64 -2.43
CA GLU A 187 -32.76 0.73 -3.72
C GLU A 187 -31.25 0.50 -3.60
N MET A 188 -30.61 1.01 -2.53
CA MET A 188 -29.20 0.73 -2.23
C MET A 188 -28.96 -0.75 -1.91
N ARG A 189 -29.89 -1.44 -1.21
CA ARG A 189 -29.79 -2.89 -0.96
C ARG A 189 -29.90 -3.71 -2.23
N GLU A 190 -30.88 -3.38 -3.08
CA GLU A 190 -31.02 -4.01 -4.40
C GLU A 190 -29.79 -3.78 -5.28
N MET A 191 -29.22 -2.57 -5.22
CA MET A 191 -27.95 -2.25 -5.86
C MET A 191 -26.81 -3.14 -5.34
N ARG A 192 -26.66 -3.30 -4.03
CA ARG A 192 -25.67 -4.20 -3.42
C ARG A 192 -25.86 -5.65 -3.88
N LEU A 193 -27.08 -6.17 -3.89
CA LEU A 193 -27.39 -7.54 -4.32
C LEU A 193 -27.06 -7.76 -5.81
N ARG A 194 -27.43 -6.81 -6.68
CA ARG A 194 -27.04 -6.84 -8.11
C ARG A 194 -25.53 -6.87 -8.26
N TYR A 195 -24.84 -6.03 -7.51
CA TYR A 195 -23.39 -5.96 -7.51
C TYR A 195 -22.74 -7.28 -7.07
N LEU A 196 -23.22 -7.90 -5.99
CA LEU A 196 -22.72 -9.20 -5.53
C LEU A 196 -23.00 -10.34 -6.52
N SER A 197 -24.10 -10.27 -7.27
CA SER A 197 -24.44 -11.28 -8.29
C SER A 197 -23.65 -11.16 -9.61
N GLY A 198 -22.75 -10.19 -9.75
CA GLY A 198 -22.01 -9.99 -11.00
C GLY A 198 -22.73 -9.20 -12.09
N LYS A 199 -23.91 -8.68 -11.79
CA LYS A 199 -24.73 -7.90 -12.74
C LYS A 199 -24.46 -6.40 -12.66
N SER A 200 -23.22 -6.02 -12.34
CA SER A 200 -22.83 -4.62 -12.24
C SER A 200 -22.84 -3.95 -13.61
N GLY A 201 -23.74 -3.00 -13.83
CA GLY A 201 -23.72 -2.19 -15.04
C GLY A 201 -22.54 -1.20 -15.08
N LYS A 202 -22.21 -0.71 -16.27
CA LYS A 202 -21.39 0.50 -16.48
C LYS A 202 -22.28 1.74 -16.27
N PHE A 203 -22.74 1.99 -15.04
CA PHE A 203 -23.52 3.18 -14.74
C PHE A 203 -22.66 4.42 -14.93
N LYS A 204 -23.17 5.39 -15.69
CA LYS A 204 -22.54 6.68 -15.90
C LYS A 204 -23.55 7.76 -15.57
N LEU A 205 -23.21 8.58 -14.58
CA LEU A 205 -24.04 9.72 -14.20
C LEU A 205 -24.03 10.75 -15.34
N PRO A 206 -25.20 11.29 -15.76
CA PRO A 206 -25.29 12.37 -16.73
C PRO A 206 -24.43 13.59 -16.38
N GLN A 207 -23.97 14.34 -17.39
CA GLN A 207 -23.03 15.46 -17.17
C GLN A 207 -23.66 16.66 -16.46
N ASP A 208 -24.93 16.93 -16.73
CA ASP A 208 -25.73 17.95 -16.07
C ASP A 208 -25.91 17.68 -14.57
N GLU A 209 -25.99 16.41 -14.17
CA GLU A 209 -26.06 16.00 -12.77
C GLU A 209 -24.73 16.11 -11.99
N LYS A 210 -23.62 16.42 -12.68
CA LYS A 210 -22.28 16.62 -12.08
C LYS A 210 -21.98 18.08 -11.76
N SER A 211 -22.98 18.95 -11.76
CA SER A 211 -22.81 20.39 -11.52
C SER A 211 -22.05 20.71 -10.23
N LEU A 212 -22.32 19.99 -9.14
CA LEU A 212 -21.65 20.13 -7.83
C LEU A 212 -20.19 19.65 -7.82
N LEU A 213 -19.76 18.92 -8.85
CA LEU A 213 -18.40 18.37 -8.98
C LEU A 213 -17.52 19.21 -9.93
N ARG A 214 -18.06 20.31 -10.47
CA ARG A 214 -17.32 21.20 -11.39
C ARG A 214 -16.12 21.79 -10.66
N GLY A 215 -14.96 21.75 -11.32
CA GLY A 215 -13.71 22.28 -10.78
C GLY A 215 -12.90 21.29 -9.93
N MET A 216 -13.41 20.09 -9.64
CA MET A 216 -12.60 19.02 -9.07
C MET A 216 -11.59 18.54 -10.10
N ASP A 217 -10.33 18.41 -9.69
CA ASP A 217 -9.33 17.69 -10.48
C ASP A 217 -9.68 16.20 -10.56
N LYS A 218 -8.96 15.48 -11.43
CA LYS A 218 -9.25 14.08 -11.72
C LYS A 218 -9.04 13.16 -10.50
N THR A 219 -8.18 13.54 -9.55
CA THR A 219 -7.97 12.78 -8.31
C THR A 219 -9.05 13.04 -7.29
N SER A 220 -9.33 14.31 -7.00
CA SER A 220 -10.45 14.70 -6.15
C SER A 220 -11.74 14.06 -6.65
N ASN A 221 -11.95 13.99 -7.98
CA ASN A 221 -13.11 13.33 -8.56
C ASN A 221 -13.16 11.82 -8.26
N GLN A 222 -12.04 11.11 -8.38
CA GLN A 222 -12.02 9.67 -8.15
C GLN A 222 -12.07 9.32 -6.64
N GLU A 223 -11.52 10.16 -5.77
CA GLU A 223 -11.71 10.01 -4.32
C GLU A 223 -13.15 10.31 -3.90
N PHE A 224 -13.78 11.33 -4.49
CA PHE A 224 -15.20 11.58 -4.31
C PHE A 224 -16.06 10.35 -4.67
N TRP A 225 -15.75 9.66 -5.78
CA TRP A 225 -16.47 8.43 -6.12
C TRP A 225 -16.17 7.26 -5.18
N ASN A 226 -14.94 7.16 -4.67
CA ASN A 226 -14.62 6.18 -3.63
C ASN A 226 -15.44 6.45 -2.36
N LEU A 227 -15.45 7.70 -1.89
CA LEU A 227 -16.25 8.16 -0.76
C LEU A 227 -17.74 7.85 -0.95
N THR A 228 -18.27 8.13 -2.13
CA THR A 228 -19.67 7.86 -2.43
C THR A 228 -19.96 6.35 -2.49
N SER A 229 -19.04 5.55 -3.01
CA SER A 229 -19.17 4.09 -2.96
C SER A 229 -19.09 3.54 -1.53
N ARG A 230 -18.34 4.20 -0.64
CA ARG A 230 -18.28 3.85 0.80
C ARG A 230 -19.63 4.07 1.46
N LEU A 231 -20.36 5.14 1.12
CA LEU A 231 -21.72 5.38 1.63
C LEU A 231 -22.63 4.18 1.36
N LEU A 232 -22.65 3.69 0.11
CA LEU A 232 -23.43 2.51 -0.26
C LEU A 232 -23.09 1.32 0.64
N THR A 233 -21.81 1.03 0.80
CA THR A 233 -21.40 -0.10 1.65
C THR A 233 -21.78 0.13 3.10
N TRP A 234 -21.53 1.32 3.65
CA TRP A 234 -21.77 1.69 5.04
C TRP A 234 -23.25 1.58 5.44
N VAL A 235 -24.15 1.96 4.53
CA VAL A 235 -25.61 1.90 4.75
C VAL A 235 -26.16 0.47 4.60
N THR A 236 -25.56 -0.35 3.74
CA THR A 236 -26.15 -1.64 3.32
C THR A 236 -25.49 -2.87 3.90
N GLY A 237 -24.29 -2.75 4.48
CA GLY A 237 -23.61 -3.87 5.12
C GLY A 237 -24.07 -4.10 6.55
N THR A 238 -23.61 -5.21 7.13
CA THR A 238 -23.97 -5.61 8.49
C THR A 238 -22.73 -5.67 9.36
N PRO A 239 -22.84 -5.38 10.67
CA PRO A 239 -21.77 -5.53 11.64
C PRO A 239 -20.75 -6.65 11.35
N GLU A 240 -21.22 -7.84 11.00
CA GLU A 240 -20.41 -9.02 10.71
C GLU A 240 -19.48 -8.85 9.49
N ASP A 241 -19.84 -8.06 8.47
CA ASP A 241 -18.92 -7.85 7.35
C ASP A 241 -17.70 -6.96 7.74
N ASN A 242 -17.73 -6.33 8.92
CA ASN A 242 -16.61 -5.56 9.48
C ASN A 242 -15.65 -6.40 10.33
N ASP A 243 -16.05 -7.63 10.71
CA ASP A 243 -15.22 -8.55 11.50
C ASP A 243 -14.25 -9.37 10.63
N PHE A 244 -14.24 -9.13 9.32
CA PHE A 244 -13.38 -9.81 8.36
C PHE A 244 -12.37 -8.87 7.71
N GLU A 245 -11.16 -9.38 7.47
CA GLU A 245 -10.19 -8.77 6.55
C GLU A 245 -9.50 -9.86 5.72
N THR A 246 -9.13 -9.50 4.48
CA THR A 246 -8.40 -10.42 3.60
C THR A 246 -6.98 -10.66 4.10
N VAL A 247 -6.62 -11.94 4.26
CA VAL A 247 -5.25 -12.39 4.51
C VAL A 247 -4.26 -11.77 3.50
N GLY A 248 -3.17 -11.21 4.01
CA GLY A 248 -2.16 -10.50 3.22
C GLY A 248 -2.47 -9.04 2.88
N LYS A 249 -3.50 -8.43 3.48
CA LYS A 249 -3.73 -6.97 3.40
C LYS A 249 -3.03 -6.17 4.50
N PRO A 250 -3.02 -6.60 5.77
CA PRO A 250 -2.15 -5.95 6.75
C PRO A 250 -0.69 -6.00 6.29
N SER A 251 0.09 -5.03 6.72
CA SER A 251 1.51 -4.90 6.36
C SER A 251 1.74 -4.65 4.87
N GLN A 252 0.89 -3.82 4.23
CA GLN A 252 1.01 -3.40 2.82
C GLN A 252 2.08 -2.31 2.58
N HIS A 253 3.25 -2.45 3.21
CA HIS A 253 4.36 -1.50 3.14
C HIS A 253 5.51 -1.96 2.21
N PHE A 254 5.44 -3.19 1.69
CA PHE A 254 6.51 -3.85 0.92
C PHE A 254 6.42 -3.68 -0.60
N GLY A 255 6.07 -2.48 -1.08
CA GLY A 255 6.19 -2.15 -2.51
C GLY A 255 5.35 -2.99 -3.48
N PHE A 256 4.21 -3.56 -3.05
CA PHE A 256 3.32 -4.38 -3.91
C PHE A 256 2.60 -3.58 -5.02
N VAL A 257 3.12 -2.41 -5.35
CA VAL A 257 2.47 -1.39 -6.16
C VAL A 257 3.15 -1.40 -7.52
N SER A 258 2.88 -2.38 -8.40
CA SER A 258 3.11 -2.28 -9.87
C SER A 258 3.26 -3.61 -10.63
N LEU A 259 3.24 -4.80 -10.00
CA LEU A 259 3.45 -6.02 -10.80
C LEU A 259 2.32 -6.23 -11.82
N ARG A 260 2.68 -6.18 -13.10
CA ARG A 260 1.76 -6.30 -14.24
C ARG A 260 2.34 -7.24 -15.28
N MET A 261 1.47 -7.98 -15.94
CA MET A 261 1.84 -8.69 -17.15
C MET A 261 2.11 -7.70 -18.29
N GLU A 262 2.79 -8.15 -19.34
CA GLU A 262 3.01 -7.39 -20.58
C GLU A 262 1.70 -6.83 -21.18
N SER A 263 0.59 -7.55 -21.00
CA SER A 263 -0.74 -7.10 -21.41
C SER A 263 -1.30 -5.91 -20.61
N GLY A 264 -0.55 -5.35 -19.66
CA GLY A 264 -0.97 -4.26 -18.75
C GLY A 264 -1.90 -4.70 -17.62
N HIS A 265 -2.30 -5.98 -17.58
CA HIS A 265 -3.16 -6.53 -16.54
C HIS A 265 -2.36 -6.81 -15.26
N SER A 266 -3.00 -6.65 -14.10
CA SER A 266 -2.39 -7.01 -12.83
C SER A 266 -2.09 -8.51 -12.78
N VAL A 267 -0.93 -8.88 -12.24
CA VAL A 267 -0.60 -10.30 -12.02
C VAL A 267 -1.26 -10.81 -10.73
N GLN A 268 -1.69 -12.07 -10.75
CA GLN A 268 -2.17 -12.73 -9.54
C GLN A 268 -1.03 -12.95 -8.55
N ARG A 269 -1.23 -12.52 -7.30
CA ARG A 269 -0.27 -12.67 -6.21
C ARG A 269 0.23 -14.12 -6.03
N GLY A 270 -0.67 -15.09 -6.14
CA GLY A 270 -0.32 -16.50 -5.99
C GLY A 270 0.62 -17.02 -7.08
N VAL A 271 0.56 -16.45 -8.30
CA VAL A 271 1.48 -16.81 -9.40
C VAL A 271 2.88 -16.31 -9.07
N VAL A 272 3.01 -15.02 -8.73
CA VAL A 272 4.29 -14.42 -8.33
C VAL A 272 4.90 -15.16 -7.15
N ALA A 273 4.09 -15.49 -6.15
CA ALA A 273 4.55 -16.21 -4.97
C ALA A 273 5.10 -17.61 -5.27
N ASN A 274 4.53 -18.31 -6.25
CA ASN A 274 5.02 -19.62 -6.65
C ASN A 274 6.37 -19.48 -7.37
N GLU A 275 6.48 -18.54 -8.31
CA GLU A 275 7.73 -18.29 -9.06
C GLU A 275 8.87 -17.82 -8.13
N VAL A 276 8.57 -17.00 -7.10
CA VAL A 276 9.55 -16.68 -6.07
C VAL A 276 9.99 -17.93 -5.30
N GLN A 277 9.05 -18.78 -4.89
CA GLN A 277 9.38 -20.00 -4.14
C GLN A 277 10.17 -21.02 -4.99
N GLU A 278 10.04 -21.00 -6.32
CA GLU A 278 10.86 -21.82 -7.22
C GLU A 278 12.34 -21.37 -7.24
N ILE A 279 12.60 -20.09 -6.98
CA ILE A 279 13.97 -19.53 -6.88
C ILE A 279 14.58 -19.83 -5.50
N LEU A 280 13.77 -19.87 -4.43
CA LEU A 280 14.26 -20.03 -3.06
C LEU A 280 14.57 -21.49 -2.70
N THR A 281 15.52 -21.69 -1.78
CA THR A 281 15.79 -23.00 -1.17
C THR A 281 14.74 -23.38 -0.14
N GLU A 282 14.69 -24.66 0.26
CA GLU A 282 13.79 -25.11 1.33
C GLU A 282 14.05 -24.40 2.66
N GLU A 283 15.32 -24.11 2.99
CA GLU A 283 15.72 -23.36 4.18
C GLU A 283 15.19 -21.92 4.14
N GLN A 284 15.34 -21.24 3.00
CA GLN A 284 14.81 -19.90 2.80
C GLN A 284 13.27 -19.86 2.89
N ILE A 285 12.59 -20.84 2.29
CA ILE A 285 11.13 -20.96 2.39
C ILE A 285 10.70 -21.22 3.84
N ALA A 286 11.48 -21.98 4.62
CA ALA A 286 11.20 -22.23 6.02
C ALA A 286 11.23 -20.95 6.87
N LEU A 287 12.12 -19.99 6.57
CA LEU A 287 12.14 -18.68 7.22
C LEU A 287 10.82 -17.90 7.00
N LEU A 288 10.31 -17.91 5.76
CA LEU A 288 9.03 -17.26 5.46
C LEU A 288 7.86 -17.98 6.15
N LYS A 289 7.86 -19.32 6.19
CA LYS A 289 6.83 -20.11 6.87
C LYS A 289 6.82 -19.88 8.38
N ASP A 290 7.99 -19.80 9.00
CA ASP A 290 8.13 -19.51 10.43
C ASP A 290 7.54 -18.13 10.76
N CYS A 291 7.84 -17.11 9.96
CA CYS A 291 7.21 -15.79 10.07
C CYS A 291 5.69 -15.88 10.00
N VAL A 292 5.15 -16.52 8.95
CA VAL A 292 3.69 -16.69 8.77
C VAL A 292 3.04 -17.39 9.96
N SER A 293 3.68 -18.44 10.51
CA SER A 293 3.14 -19.17 11.65
C SER A 293 2.96 -18.29 12.90
N LYS A 294 3.86 -17.32 13.09
CA LYS A 294 3.81 -16.34 14.19
C LYS A 294 2.76 -15.27 13.90
N GLU A 295 2.61 -14.85 12.65
CA GLU A 295 1.64 -13.82 12.24
C GLU A 295 0.19 -14.27 12.37
N ILE A 296 -0.14 -15.54 12.21
CA ILE A 296 -1.54 -16.03 12.27
C ILE A 296 -2.23 -15.58 13.56
N LYS A 297 -1.56 -15.73 14.71
CA LYS A 297 -2.10 -15.31 16.02
C LYS A 297 -2.23 -13.80 16.14
N LEU A 298 -1.25 -13.05 15.61
CA LEU A 298 -1.28 -11.59 15.60
C LEU A 298 -2.41 -11.07 14.71
N PHE A 299 -2.69 -11.75 13.60
CA PHE A 299 -3.76 -11.38 12.69
C PHE A 299 -5.15 -11.55 13.33
N GLU A 300 -5.37 -12.61 14.11
CA GLU A 300 -6.60 -12.79 14.89
C GLU A 300 -6.79 -11.65 15.91
N GLU A 301 -5.74 -11.27 16.63
CA GLU A 301 -5.78 -10.14 17.55
C GLU A 301 -6.03 -8.81 16.82
N PHE A 302 -5.35 -8.60 15.69
CA PHE A 302 -5.55 -7.44 14.81
C PHE A 302 -7.01 -7.32 14.39
N LEU A 303 -7.63 -8.41 13.92
CA LEU A 303 -9.04 -8.43 13.51
C LEU A 303 -9.96 -8.04 14.68
N GLN A 304 -9.72 -8.60 15.87
CA GLN A 304 -10.53 -8.29 17.05
C GLN A 304 -10.45 -6.81 17.43
N LYS A 305 -9.24 -6.23 17.46
CA LYS A 305 -9.04 -4.82 17.84
C LYS A 305 -9.55 -3.87 16.78
N ARG A 306 -9.33 -4.20 15.50
CA ARG A 306 -9.89 -3.46 14.38
C ARG A 306 -11.42 -3.51 14.40
N GLY A 307 -12.03 -4.67 14.66
CA GLY A 307 -13.48 -4.81 14.82
C GLY A 307 -14.03 -3.89 15.92
N GLN A 308 -13.37 -3.84 17.08
CA GLN A 308 -13.75 -2.91 18.16
C GLN A 308 -13.68 -1.44 17.73
N LEU A 309 -12.67 -1.06 16.95
CA LEU A 309 -12.55 0.28 16.39
C LEU A 309 -13.71 0.59 15.42
N LEU A 310 -14.13 -0.38 14.61
CA LEU A 310 -15.26 -0.24 13.71
C LEU A 310 -16.59 -0.09 14.45
N ARG A 311 -16.79 -0.80 15.57
CA ARG A 311 -17.98 -0.61 16.42
C ARG A 311 -18.11 0.80 16.96
N GLU A 312 -16.98 1.47 17.23
CA GLU A 312 -17.00 2.88 17.61
C GLU A 312 -17.49 3.77 16.47
N PHE A 313 -17.08 3.50 15.23
CA PHE A 313 -17.54 4.23 14.07
C PHE A 313 -19.01 3.97 13.73
N GLU A 314 -19.50 2.74 13.87
CA GLU A 314 -20.89 2.36 13.59
C GLU A 314 -21.92 3.11 14.45
N LYS A 315 -21.52 3.61 15.62
CA LYS A 315 -22.36 4.48 16.47
C LYS A 315 -22.93 5.67 15.69
N THR A 316 -22.22 6.17 14.68
CA THR A 316 -22.69 7.31 13.88
C THR A 316 -23.92 6.95 13.04
N LEU A 317 -24.12 5.70 12.64
CA LEU A 317 -25.34 5.27 11.92
C LEU A 317 -26.60 5.49 12.77
N GLU A 318 -26.47 5.37 14.10
CA GLU A 318 -27.55 5.58 15.07
C GLU A 318 -27.60 7.02 15.62
N GLY A 319 -26.71 7.90 15.17
CA GLY A 319 -26.60 9.28 15.66
C GLY A 319 -25.96 9.39 17.03
N LYS A 320 -25.30 8.33 17.51
CA LYS A 320 -24.51 8.34 18.74
C LYS A 320 -23.14 8.96 18.48
N GLN A 321 -22.56 9.55 19.53
CA GLN A 321 -21.22 10.11 19.48
C GLN A 321 -20.16 9.01 19.50
N ILE A 322 -19.05 9.26 18.80
CA ILE A 322 -17.84 8.43 18.85
C ILE A 322 -17.05 8.79 20.10
N ASP A 323 -16.52 7.80 20.80
CA ASP A 323 -15.53 8.01 21.86
C ASP A 323 -14.13 8.16 21.23
N THR A 324 -13.69 9.40 21.06
CA THR A 324 -12.40 9.72 20.41
C THR A 324 -11.20 9.15 21.16
N ASP A 325 -11.22 9.15 22.49
CA ASP A 325 -10.12 8.60 23.29
C ASP A 325 -10.04 7.09 23.10
N ARG A 326 -11.19 6.42 23.05
CA ARG A 326 -11.26 4.99 22.75
C ARG A 326 -10.76 4.67 21.33
N VAL A 327 -11.10 5.49 20.34
CA VAL A 327 -10.61 5.37 18.96
C VAL A 327 -9.08 5.44 18.93
N HIS A 328 -8.45 6.45 19.55
CA HIS A 328 -7.00 6.57 19.58
C HIS A 328 -6.32 5.41 20.33
N GLN A 329 -6.89 4.98 21.46
CA GLN A 329 -6.36 3.82 22.20
C GLN A 329 -6.39 2.54 21.36
N LEU A 330 -7.51 2.26 20.67
CA LEU A 330 -7.65 1.09 19.81
C LEU A 330 -6.72 1.19 18.59
N ALA A 331 -6.61 2.37 17.97
CA ALA A 331 -5.74 2.61 16.83
C ALA A 331 -4.28 2.31 17.15
N ARG A 332 -3.76 2.77 18.30
CA ARG A 332 -2.39 2.43 18.75
C ARG A 332 -2.18 0.92 18.90
N VAL A 333 -3.17 0.20 19.43
CA VAL A 333 -3.07 -1.26 19.56
C VAL A 333 -3.07 -1.93 18.18
N VAL A 334 -3.96 -1.52 17.28
CA VAL A 334 -4.03 -2.02 15.89
C VAL A 334 -2.71 -1.76 15.17
N GLY A 335 -2.21 -0.52 15.20
CA GLY A 335 -0.95 -0.12 14.58
C GLY A 335 0.26 -0.85 15.14
N ARG A 336 0.31 -1.08 16.46
CA ARG A 336 1.38 -1.87 17.08
C ARG A 336 1.37 -3.33 16.59
N ILE A 337 0.21 -3.97 16.52
CA ILE A 337 0.11 -5.36 16.03
C ILE A 337 0.53 -5.44 14.56
N GLU A 338 0.03 -4.52 13.73
CA GLU A 338 0.43 -4.44 12.31
C GLU A 338 1.92 -4.12 12.15
N GLY A 339 2.48 -3.27 13.00
CA GLY A 339 3.91 -2.98 13.06
C GLY A 339 4.75 -4.21 13.40
N ILE A 340 4.31 -5.04 14.36
CA ILE A 340 4.99 -6.30 14.70
C ILE A 340 4.98 -7.27 13.51
N MET A 341 3.82 -7.45 12.85
CA MET A 341 3.71 -8.27 11.64
C MET A 341 4.63 -7.75 10.53
N THR A 342 4.59 -6.45 10.27
CA THR A 342 5.43 -5.80 9.25
C THR A 342 6.92 -6.02 9.53
N LEU A 343 7.39 -5.72 10.75
CA LEU A 343 8.80 -5.91 11.10
C LEU A 343 9.21 -7.40 11.05
N GLY A 344 8.31 -8.31 11.42
CA GLY A 344 8.52 -9.75 11.30
C GLY A 344 8.75 -10.19 9.86
N GLN A 345 7.93 -9.71 8.93
CA GLN A 345 8.09 -9.98 7.50
C GLN A 345 9.38 -9.38 6.94
N ALA A 346 9.68 -8.13 7.29
CA ALA A 346 10.93 -7.48 6.89
C ALA A 346 12.14 -8.33 7.33
N THR A 347 12.16 -8.75 8.60
CA THR A 347 13.24 -9.57 9.16
C THR A 347 13.38 -10.91 8.42
N ALA A 348 12.26 -11.59 8.16
CA ALA A 348 12.26 -12.86 7.45
C ALA A 348 12.75 -12.72 6.00
N ILE A 349 12.29 -11.68 5.29
CA ILE A 349 12.73 -11.40 3.92
C ILE A 349 14.23 -11.07 3.87
N LEU A 350 14.75 -10.29 4.83
CA LEU A 350 16.19 -10.02 4.92
C LEU A 350 17.00 -11.27 5.25
N SER A 351 16.48 -12.14 6.12
CA SER A 351 17.13 -13.43 6.41
C SER A 351 17.18 -14.33 5.16
N VAL A 352 16.13 -14.30 4.32
CA VAL A 352 16.15 -14.95 3.00
C VAL A 352 17.25 -14.35 2.12
N ARG A 353 17.29 -13.01 1.99
CA ARG A 353 18.29 -12.27 1.20
C ARG A 353 19.71 -12.64 1.63
N ASP A 354 19.98 -12.66 2.93
CA ASP A 354 21.32 -12.90 3.47
C ASP A 354 21.81 -14.34 3.23
N LEU A 355 20.90 -15.26 2.87
CA LEU A 355 21.21 -16.63 2.43
C LEU A 355 21.19 -16.79 0.90
N MET A 356 20.84 -15.76 0.12
CA MET A 356 20.74 -15.88 -1.33
C MET A 356 22.11 -16.02 -1.99
N THR A 357 22.14 -16.85 -3.05
CA THR A 357 23.25 -16.88 -4.01
C THR A 357 23.09 -15.78 -5.07
N ASN A 358 24.17 -15.50 -5.79
CA ASN A 358 24.17 -14.54 -6.91
C ASN A 358 23.12 -14.91 -7.96
N THR A 359 23.03 -16.19 -8.32
CA THR A 359 22.05 -16.68 -9.29
C THR A 359 20.62 -16.42 -8.83
N GLN A 360 20.31 -16.63 -7.54
CA GLN A 360 18.98 -16.34 -7.02
C GLN A 360 18.65 -14.84 -7.06
N ALA A 361 19.62 -13.98 -6.76
CA ALA A 361 19.44 -12.53 -6.87
C ALA A 361 19.19 -12.09 -8.33
N GLU A 362 19.95 -12.64 -9.28
CA GLU A 362 19.76 -12.40 -10.72
C GLU A 362 18.39 -12.91 -11.20
N ASP A 363 17.98 -14.11 -10.78
CA ASP A 363 16.70 -14.71 -11.11
C ASP A 363 15.53 -13.88 -10.57
N LEU A 364 15.64 -13.32 -9.37
CA LEU A 364 14.63 -12.40 -8.82
C LEU A 364 14.55 -11.09 -9.61
N LEU A 365 15.68 -10.53 -10.02
CA LEU A 365 15.69 -9.33 -10.87
C LEU A 365 15.09 -9.62 -12.25
N ALA A 366 15.38 -10.78 -12.83
CA ALA A 366 14.78 -11.23 -14.09
C ALA A 366 13.26 -11.45 -13.94
N LEU A 367 12.84 -12.06 -12.84
CA LEU A 367 11.44 -12.24 -12.48
C LEU A 367 10.73 -10.89 -12.30
N ARG A 368 11.39 -9.89 -11.70
CA ARG A 368 10.86 -8.54 -11.59
C ARG A 368 10.67 -7.90 -12.98
N LYS A 369 11.67 -8.01 -13.86
CA LYS A 369 11.60 -7.49 -15.24
C LYS A 369 10.42 -8.08 -16.03
N LYS A 370 10.07 -9.36 -15.82
CA LYS A 370 8.86 -9.98 -16.40
C LYS A 370 7.56 -9.26 -16.00
N TYR A 371 7.53 -8.67 -14.82
CA TYR A 371 6.33 -8.05 -14.24
C TYR A 371 6.38 -6.52 -14.16
N VAL A 372 7.41 -5.90 -14.73
CA VAL A 372 7.59 -4.45 -14.87
C VAL A 372 7.75 -4.17 -16.36
N PRO A 373 6.67 -3.82 -17.08
CA PRO A 373 6.77 -3.45 -18.49
C PRO A 373 7.88 -2.42 -18.71
N VAL A 374 8.60 -2.48 -19.82
CA VAL A 374 9.76 -1.61 -20.12
C VAL A 374 9.39 -0.12 -20.03
N ASP A 375 8.18 0.25 -20.45
CA ASP A 375 7.67 1.63 -20.37
C ASP A 375 7.27 2.07 -18.94
N SER A 376 7.32 1.17 -17.96
CA SER A 376 7.15 1.47 -16.53
C SER A 376 8.47 1.62 -15.78
N GLN A 377 9.61 1.42 -16.46
CA GLN A 377 10.90 1.88 -15.98
C GLN A 377 10.92 3.39 -16.17
N LEU A 378 10.49 4.11 -15.14
CA LEU A 378 10.60 5.56 -15.06
C LEU A 378 11.99 5.96 -15.54
N ASP A 379 12.06 6.79 -16.59
CA ASP A 379 13.33 7.35 -17.05
C ASP A 379 13.88 8.19 -15.89
N LEU A 380 14.91 7.66 -15.23
CA LEU A 380 15.52 8.14 -13.98
C LEU A 380 16.23 9.48 -14.20
N THR A 381 15.48 10.51 -14.57
CA THR A 381 15.96 11.87 -14.84
C THR A 381 15.24 12.84 -13.93
N ILE A 382 15.38 12.68 -12.61
CA ILE A 382 15.02 13.77 -11.70
C ILE A 382 16.15 14.81 -11.81
N ASP A 383 15.82 15.98 -12.33
CA ASP A 383 16.72 17.13 -12.35
C ASP A 383 16.23 18.03 -11.21
N THR A 384 16.65 17.72 -9.99
CA THR A 384 16.33 18.50 -8.79
C THR A 384 17.62 18.98 -8.15
N ASP A 385 17.74 20.30 -8.00
CA ASP A 385 18.67 20.88 -7.05
C ASP A 385 18.22 20.47 -5.64
N PHE A 386 18.97 19.56 -5.00
CA PHE A 386 18.72 19.21 -3.61
C PHE A 386 19.00 20.41 -2.72
N THR A 387 17.97 20.94 -2.07
CA THR A 387 18.04 22.19 -1.31
C THR A 387 18.76 22.05 0.03
N SER A 388 18.92 20.82 0.53
CA SER A 388 19.66 20.53 1.75
C SER A 388 20.48 19.23 1.66
N ALA A 389 21.51 19.12 2.51
CA ALA A 389 22.29 17.90 2.66
C ALA A 389 21.45 16.69 3.15
N SER A 390 20.38 16.97 3.90
CA SER A 390 19.43 15.94 4.35
C SER A 390 18.63 15.37 3.17
N ASP A 391 18.18 16.22 2.26
CA ASP A 391 17.39 15.79 1.08
C ASP A 391 18.27 14.95 0.14
N LEU A 392 19.52 15.38 -0.04
CA LEU A 392 20.52 14.64 -0.82
C LEU A 392 20.82 13.26 -0.20
N TYR A 393 20.98 13.19 1.12
CA TYR A 393 21.18 11.93 1.84
C TYR A 393 19.99 10.99 1.69
N LEU A 394 18.77 11.47 1.97
CA LEU A 394 17.55 10.65 1.87
C LEU A 394 17.34 10.16 0.44
N ARG A 395 17.57 11.01 -0.57
CA ARG A 395 17.52 10.60 -1.97
C ARG A 395 18.54 9.52 -2.28
N GLY A 396 19.79 9.67 -1.84
CA GLY A 396 20.82 8.67 -2.03
C GLY A 396 20.52 7.35 -1.33
N GLN A 397 19.97 7.40 -0.11
CA GLN A 397 19.51 6.22 0.64
C GLN A 397 18.42 5.46 -0.13
N HIS A 398 17.43 6.18 -0.65
CA HIS A 398 16.35 5.64 -1.48
C HIS A 398 16.88 4.97 -2.75
N LEU A 399 17.82 5.62 -3.45
CA LEU A 399 18.44 5.05 -4.65
C LEU A 399 19.26 3.79 -4.32
N PHE A 400 19.95 3.77 -3.19
CA PHE A 400 20.75 2.64 -2.74
C PHE A 400 19.92 1.39 -2.38
N ALA A 401 18.61 1.52 -2.16
CA ALA A 401 17.72 0.37 -2.01
C ALA A 401 17.81 -0.59 -3.22
N GLN A 402 18.07 -0.07 -4.43
CA GLN A 402 18.28 -0.86 -5.65
C GLN A 402 19.61 -1.62 -5.64
N CYS A 403 20.59 -1.16 -4.87
CA CYS A 403 21.89 -1.79 -4.68
C CYS A 403 21.87 -2.82 -3.53
N ALA A 404 20.90 -2.70 -2.62
CA ALA A 404 20.87 -3.43 -1.36
C ALA A 404 20.83 -4.95 -1.49
N LEU A 405 20.09 -5.45 -2.50
CA LEU A 405 19.99 -6.88 -2.78
C LEU A 405 21.37 -7.51 -3.00
N CYS A 406 22.27 -6.80 -3.69
CA CYS A 406 23.58 -7.34 -4.04
C CYS A 406 24.69 -6.96 -3.05
N HIS A 407 24.63 -5.74 -2.48
CA HIS A 407 25.79 -5.11 -1.86
C HIS A 407 25.79 -5.07 -0.32
N ILE A 408 24.72 -5.49 0.35
CA ILE A 408 24.56 -5.33 1.82
C ILE A 408 24.75 -6.64 2.59
N SER A 409 24.89 -7.78 1.89
CA SER A 409 24.88 -9.12 2.51
C SER A 409 25.70 -9.19 3.80
N GLN A 410 25.01 -9.48 4.90
CA GLN A 410 25.57 -9.68 6.24
C GLN A 410 25.76 -11.18 6.56
N GLY A 411 25.37 -12.06 5.64
CA GLY A 411 25.41 -13.51 5.83
C GLY A 411 26.78 -14.11 5.53
N GLY A 412 27.08 -15.26 6.13
CA GLY A 412 28.28 -16.07 5.84
C GLY A 412 28.28 -16.76 4.48
N GLY A 413 27.32 -16.44 3.60
CA GLY A 413 27.25 -16.90 2.20
C GLY A 413 28.10 -16.05 1.25
N ILE A 414 28.18 -16.45 -0.01
CA ILE A 414 28.85 -15.66 -1.05
C ILE A 414 27.96 -14.47 -1.41
N ALA A 415 28.44 -13.25 -1.18
CA ALA A 415 27.71 -12.04 -1.53
C ALA A 415 27.55 -11.88 -3.06
N ALA A 416 26.39 -11.41 -3.52
CA ALA A 416 26.11 -11.16 -4.94
C ALA A 416 26.95 -10.03 -5.54
N GLY A 417 27.28 -9.02 -4.74
CA GLY A 417 28.28 -8.00 -5.04
C GLY A 417 29.23 -7.78 -3.86
N PRO A 418 30.35 -7.06 -4.08
CA PRO A 418 31.22 -6.63 -2.99
C PRO A 418 30.49 -5.63 -2.08
N SER A 419 30.93 -5.52 -0.82
CA SER A 419 30.39 -4.46 0.06
C SER A 419 30.76 -3.08 -0.49
N LEU A 420 29.78 -2.18 -0.46
CA LEU A 420 29.95 -0.78 -0.84
C LEU A 420 30.30 0.12 0.35
N ASP A 421 30.53 -0.46 1.52
CA ASP A 421 30.99 0.31 2.67
C ASP A 421 32.41 0.80 2.41
N ASN A 422 32.64 2.10 2.68
CA ASN A 422 33.89 2.78 2.40
C ASN A 422 34.30 2.74 0.92
N ILE A 423 33.36 2.62 -0.04
CA ILE A 423 33.71 2.45 -1.45
C ILE A 423 34.40 3.68 -2.05
N VAL A 424 34.04 4.89 -1.62
CA VAL A 424 34.61 6.14 -2.15
C VAL A 424 36.07 6.24 -1.72
N GLY A 425 36.98 6.26 -2.69
CA GLY A 425 38.44 6.25 -2.47
C GLY A 425 39.04 4.86 -2.22
N LYS A 426 38.24 3.78 -2.20
CA LYS A 426 38.74 2.40 -2.04
C LYS A 426 39.40 1.91 -3.32
N THR A 427 40.43 1.09 -3.16
CA THR A 427 41.07 0.41 -4.30
C THR A 427 40.08 -0.49 -5.02
N ILE A 428 40.09 -0.44 -6.35
CA ILE A 428 39.14 -1.17 -7.20
C ILE A 428 39.46 -2.67 -7.13
N ALA A 429 38.41 -3.50 -7.08
CA ALA A 429 38.52 -4.96 -7.11
C ALA A 429 39.29 -5.62 -5.95
N THR A 430 39.28 -5.02 -4.75
CA THR A 430 40.08 -5.53 -3.61
C THR A 430 39.31 -6.05 -2.41
N ASP A 431 37.97 -6.07 -2.40
CA ASP A 431 37.24 -6.64 -1.25
C ASP A 431 37.55 -8.15 -1.12
N PRO A 432 38.26 -8.59 -0.05
CA PRO A 432 38.69 -9.97 0.09
C PRO A 432 37.51 -10.94 0.27
N ARG A 433 36.33 -10.43 0.64
CA ARG A 433 35.09 -11.22 0.78
C ARG A 433 34.42 -11.49 -0.57
N TYR A 434 34.85 -10.82 -1.64
CA TYR A 434 34.30 -10.99 -2.98
C TYR A 434 35.40 -11.34 -3.99
N PRO A 435 35.75 -12.64 -4.15
CA PRO A 435 36.81 -13.05 -5.07
C PRO A 435 36.39 -13.05 -6.56
N PHE A 436 35.09 -12.86 -6.83
CA PHE A 436 34.47 -13.10 -8.15
C PHE A 436 34.42 -11.87 -9.06
N TYR A 437 35.36 -10.93 -8.92
CA TYR A 437 35.45 -9.78 -9.84
C TYR A 437 35.65 -10.22 -11.29
N SER A 438 34.93 -9.59 -12.21
CA SER A 438 35.08 -9.83 -13.65
C SER A 438 36.51 -9.51 -14.11
N PRO A 439 37.02 -10.15 -15.18
CA PRO A 439 38.32 -9.83 -15.74
C PRO A 439 38.50 -8.34 -16.02
N SER A 440 37.51 -7.69 -16.64
CA SER A 440 37.55 -6.27 -16.95
C SER A 440 37.52 -5.37 -15.72
N MET A 441 36.89 -5.79 -14.61
CA MET A 441 36.96 -5.03 -13.35
C MET A 441 38.37 -5.11 -12.74
N LYS A 442 39.05 -6.26 -12.89
CA LYS A 442 40.46 -6.40 -12.48
C LYS A 442 41.40 -5.57 -13.37
N GLU A 443 41.13 -5.51 -14.68
CA GLU A 443 41.87 -4.63 -15.60
C GLU A 443 41.69 -3.16 -15.24
N LEU A 444 40.47 -2.72 -14.90
CA LEU A 444 40.22 -1.36 -14.43
C LEU A 444 41.08 -1.03 -13.20
N SER A 445 41.24 -1.96 -12.25
CA SER A 445 42.09 -1.74 -11.06
C SER A 445 43.58 -1.53 -11.35
N GLN A 446 44.04 -1.89 -12.56
CA GLN A 446 45.41 -1.64 -13.01
C GLN A 446 45.56 -0.27 -13.66
N GLN A 447 44.46 0.30 -14.17
CA GLN A 447 44.42 1.60 -14.84
C GLN A 447 44.07 2.73 -13.86
N GLU A 448 43.15 2.45 -12.94
CA GLU A 448 42.63 3.38 -11.94
C GLU A 448 42.90 2.82 -10.54
N GLN A 449 43.61 3.59 -9.73
CA GLN A 449 44.04 3.12 -8.40
C GLN A 449 42.88 2.98 -7.40
N SER A 450 41.83 3.79 -7.54
CA SER A 450 40.72 3.86 -6.58
C SER A 450 39.42 4.38 -7.19
N TRP A 451 38.30 4.08 -6.54
CA TRP A 451 36.98 4.64 -6.85
C TRP A 451 36.88 6.12 -6.49
N SER A 452 37.37 7.00 -7.36
CA SER A 452 37.15 8.44 -7.25
C SER A 452 35.68 8.80 -7.47
N ILE A 453 35.26 9.98 -7.02
CA ILE A 453 33.90 10.50 -7.25
C ILE A 453 33.61 10.54 -8.76
N GLN A 454 34.57 11.01 -9.57
CA GLN A 454 34.41 11.14 -11.01
C GLN A 454 34.32 9.78 -11.72
N LEU A 455 35.04 8.76 -11.23
CA LEU A 455 34.95 7.41 -11.78
C LEU A 455 33.64 6.73 -11.37
N LEU A 456 33.20 6.91 -10.13
CA LEU A 456 31.91 6.42 -9.64
C LEU A 456 30.75 7.02 -10.42
N ASP A 457 30.77 8.33 -10.66
CA ASP A 457 29.75 9.03 -11.45
C ASP A 457 29.61 8.41 -12.86
N LYS A 458 30.72 8.28 -13.59
CA LYS A 458 30.73 7.63 -14.92
C LYS A 458 30.31 6.17 -14.88
N PHE A 459 30.75 5.42 -13.87
CA PHE A 459 30.41 4.02 -13.72
C PHE A 459 28.92 3.84 -13.38
N LEU A 460 28.35 4.69 -12.52
CA LEU A 460 26.93 4.65 -12.17
C LEU A 460 26.04 5.10 -13.32
N GLU A 461 26.51 6.01 -14.20
CA GLU A 461 25.76 6.42 -15.39
C GLU A 461 25.50 5.23 -16.33
N LYS A 462 26.56 4.47 -16.64
CA LYS A 462 26.46 3.30 -17.52
C LYS A 462 27.60 2.32 -17.26
N PRO A 463 27.42 1.35 -16.35
CA PRO A 463 28.51 0.49 -15.88
C PRO A 463 29.24 -0.28 -16.98
N ARG A 464 28.49 -0.74 -18.00
CA ARG A 464 29.01 -1.54 -19.12
C ARG A 464 29.91 -0.74 -20.07
N ASP A 465 29.83 0.59 -20.08
CA ASP A 465 30.70 1.44 -20.90
C ASP A 465 32.07 1.63 -20.25
N ILE A 466 32.13 1.61 -18.92
CA ILE A 466 33.37 1.76 -18.14
C ILE A 466 34.05 0.41 -17.89
N VAL A 467 33.26 -0.63 -17.59
CA VAL A 467 33.74 -1.99 -17.40
C VAL A 467 32.98 -2.91 -18.36
N PRO A 468 33.49 -3.10 -19.59
CA PRO A 468 32.92 -4.06 -20.53
C PRO A 468 32.78 -5.43 -19.86
N SER A 469 31.65 -6.11 -20.07
CA SER A 469 31.40 -7.42 -19.45
C SER A 469 31.45 -7.44 -17.91
N THR A 470 31.14 -6.31 -17.25
CA THR A 470 30.82 -6.32 -15.82
C THR A 470 29.71 -7.32 -15.50
N THR A 471 29.87 -8.06 -14.40
CA THR A 471 28.86 -8.99 -13.88
C THR A 471 27.72 -8.25 -13.17
N MET A 472 27.88 -6.95 -12.92
CA MET A 472 26.81 -6.14 -12.33
C MET A 472 25.70 -5.92 -13.37
N GLY A 473 24.55 -6.58 -13.18
CA GLY A 473 23.36 -6.49 -14.02
C GLY A 473 22.60 -5.16 -13.97
N PHE A 474 23.23 -4.10 -13.46
CA PHE A 474 22.65 -2.76 -13.31
C PHE A 474 22.78 -1.97 -14.61
N ASP A 475 21.67 -1.37 -15.06
CA ASP A 475 21.59 -0.68 -16.35
C ASP A 475 22.09 0.78 -16.28
N GLY A 476 22.20 1.37 -15.07
CA GLY A 476 22.75 2.69 -14.82
C GLY A 476 21.73 3.73 -14.31
N LEU A 477 22.21 4.86 -13.79
CA LEU A 477 21.45 6.04 -13.35
C LEU A 477 21.71 7.21 -14.31
N ARG A 478 20.73 7.57 -15.14
CA ARG A 478 20.89 8.63 -16.16
C ARG A 478 20.92 10.04 -15.56
N SER A 479 20.13 10.30 -14.52
CA SER A 479 20.14 11.58 -13.81
C SER A 479 21.49 11.84 -13.17
N ASP A 480 22.07 12.99 -13.48
CA ASP A 480 23.24 13.49 -12.79
C ASP A 480 22.96 13.75 -11.30
N SER A 481 21.81 14.36 -10.98
CA SER A 481 21.45 14.66 -9.59
C SER A 481 21.25 13.37 -8.76
N ASP A 482 20.65 12.32 -9.33
CA ASP A 482 20.50 11.04 -8.63
C ASP A 482 21.84 10.35 -8.40
N ARG A 483 22.76 10.42 -9.38
CA ARG A 483 24.12 9.90 -9.19
C ARG A 483 24.84 10.67 -8.09
N GLN A 484 24.76 12.00 -8.07
CA GLN A 484 25.33 12.82 -7.01
C GLN A 484 24.75 12.47 -5.64
N ALA A 485 23.43 12.28 -5.54
CA ALA A 485 22.76 11.87 -4.31
C ALA A 485 23.24 10.49 -3.83
N LEU A 486 23.29 9.51 -4.73
CA LEU A 486 23.80 8.17 -4.41
C LEU A 486 25.27 8.21 -3.97
N ILE A 487 26.12 8.98 -4.66
CA ILE A 487 27.53 9.14 -4.27
C ILE A 487 27.64 9.80 -2.90
N ALA A 488 26.88 10.86 -2.63
CA ALA A 488 26.87 11.53 -1.32
C ALA A 488 26.46 10.58 -0.20
N TYR A 489 25.45 9.74 -0.44
CA TYR A 489 25.05 8.71 0.51
C TYR A 489 26.13 7.63 0.69
N LEU A 490 26.80 7.17 -0.38
CA LEU A 490 27.94 6.25 -0.27
C LEU A 490 29.11 6.86 0.52
N GLN A 491 29.35 8.17 0.40
CA GLN A 491 30.32 8.89 1.22
C GLN A 491 29.90 8.89 2.70
N ALA A 492 28.65 9.22 3.01
CA ALA A 492 28.14 9.22 4.38
C ALA A 492 28.17 7.82 5.02
N ARG A 493 27.87 6.76 4.25
CA ARG A 493 28.04 5.36 4.70
C ARG A 493 29.48 4.99 5.05
N SER A 494 30.44 5.74 4.53
CA SER A 494 31.87 5.56 4.82
C SER A 494 32.29 6.25 6.14
N ASP A 495 31.38 7.01 6.77
CA ASP A 495 31.60 7.76 8.01
C ASP A 495 30.43 7.50 8.98
N GLN A 496 30.52 6.42 9.77
CA GLN A 496 29.42 5.93 10.63
C GLN A 496 28.88 6.97 11.64
N ASP A 497 29.67 7.99 12.00
CA ASP A 497 29.28 9.05 12.94
C ASP A 497 28.30 10.06 12.30
N SER A 498 28.26 10.17 10.98
CA SER A 498 27.40 11.13 10.23
C SER A 498 25.95 10.65 10.04
N ILE A 499 25.71 9.34 10.12
CA ILE A 499 24.41 8.69 9.88
C ILE A 499 23.42 9.01 11.02
N GLN A 500 23.89 9.07 12.26
CA GLN A 500 23.00 9.32 13.40
C GLN A 500 22.46 10.76 13.42
N GLN A 501 23.22 11.76 13.01
CA GLN A 501 22.78 13.16 13.10
C GLN A 501 21.71 13.53 12.06
N THR A 502 21.68 12.84 10.91
CA THR A 502 20.77 13.13 9.80
C THR A 502 19.38 12.50 9.99
N LEU A 503 19.30 11.34 10.64
CA LEU A 503 18.05 10.61 10.92
C LEU A 503 17.28 11.13 12.15
N LEU A 504 17.91 11.98 12.98
CA LEU A 504 17.42 12.36 14.31
C LEU A 504 16.62 13.66 14.38
N THR A 505 16.25 14.27 13.26
CA THR A 505 15.34 15.43 13.29
C THR A 505 13.96 15.00 12.77
N PRO A 506 13.04 14.57 13.66
CA PRO A 506 11.64 14.49 13.29
C PRO A 506 11.22 15.87 12.78
N GLN A 507 10.68 15.97 11.57
CA GLN A 507 9.78 17.08 11.28
C GLN A 507 8.61 16.91 12.24
N ALA A 508 8.60 17.70 13.30
CA ALA A 508 7.49 17.76 14.23
C ALA A 508 6.23 18.09 13.43
N PHE A 509 5.26 17.19 13.45
CA PHE A 509 3.93 17.51 12.96
C PHE A 509 3.40 18.69 13.78
N PRO A 510 2.85 19.76 13.14
CA PRO A 510 2.09 20.74 13.87
C PRO A 510 0.92 20.02 14.53
N SER A 511 0.99 19.86 15.85
CA SER A 511 -0.10 19.37 16.67
C SER A 511 -1.16 20.46 16.70
N ASN A 512 -2.13 20.39 15.77
CA ASN A 512 -3.27 21.30 15.80
C ASN A 512 -4.31 20.78 16.79
N THR A 513 -3.93 20.74 18.08
CA THR A 513 -4.86 20.65 19.21
C THR A 513 -5.38 22.06 19.54
N GLY A 514 -5.96 22.73 18.54
CA GLY A 514 -6.64 24.01 18.68
C GLY A 514 -8.15 23.80 18.69
N GLY A 515 -8.77 23.93 19.86
CA GLY A 515 -10.21 23.74 20.05
C GLY A 515 -11.07 24.57 19.09
N LEU A 516 -12.18 23.96 18.65
CA LEU A 516 -13.30 24.61 17.98
C LEU A 516 -13.72 25.87 18.74
N ASN A 517 -13.32 27.04 18.25
CA ASN A 517 -13.95 28.29 18.59
C ASN A 517 -14.71 28.82 17.38
N SER A 518 -16.02 28.97 17.58
CA SER A 518 -17.00 29.53 16.67
C SER A 518 -16.66 30.97 16.29
N GLY A 519 -16.19 31.18 15.06
CA GLY A 519 -16.06 32.50 14.47
C GLY A 519 -16.19 32.39 12.95
N LYS A 520 -17.20 33.04 12.37
CA LYS A 520 -17.38 33.14 10.91
C LYS A 520 -16.10 33.73 10.27
N PRO A 521 -15.56 33.15 9.17
CA PRO A 521 -14.49 33.79 8.43
C PRO A 521 -15.09 34.90 7.57
N THR A 522 -14.68 36.13 7.85
CA THR A 522 -14.75 37.25 6.90
C THR A 522 -13.75 37.01 5.77
N SER A 523 -14.22 37.29 4.56
CA SER A 523 -13.49 37.35 3.30
C SER A 523 -12.23 38.22 3.43
N GLU A 524 -11.06 37.61 3.52
CA GLU A 524 -9.82 38.15 2.96
C GLU A 524 -8.84 37.00 2.69
N THR A 525 -8.57 36.83 1.42
CA THR A 525 -7.93 35.70 0.75
C THR A 525 -6.42 35.76 0.98
N LEU A 526 -5.88 34.87 1.82
CA LEU A 526 -4.49 34.43 1.65
C LEU A 526 -4.51 33.36 0.55
N GLU A 527 -4.07 33.74 -0.65
CA GLU A 527 -3.84 32.82 -1.76
C GLU A 527 -2.80 31.76 -1.35
N LEU A 528 -3.28 30.57 -0.98
CA LEU A 528 -2.47 29.35 -0.91
C LEU A 528 -2.20 28.86 -2.34
N LYS A 529 -1.14 29.39 -2.94
CA LYS A 529 -0.45 28.78 -4.08
C LYS A 529 0.40 27.60 -3.60
N GLN A 530 -0.24 26.48 -3.29
CA GLN A 530 0.39 25.16 -3.29
C GLN A 530 -0.73 24.12 -3.38
N LYS A 531 -1.01 23.69 -4.60
CA LYS A 531 -2.00 22.64 -4.88
C LYS A 531 -1.40 21.30 -4.45
N ALA A 532 -2.12 20.54 -3.63
CA ALA A 532 -1.72 19.21 -3.18
C ALA A 532 -1.78 18.20 -4.33
N ASN A 533 -0.64 17.57 -4.63
CA ASN A 533 -0.52 16.51 -5.64
C ASN A 533 -0.93 15.16 -5.03
N ILE A 534 -2.20 14.80 -5.16
CA ILE A 534 -2.78 13.51 -4.80
C ILE A 534 -3.14 12.80 -6.12
N ILE A 535 -2.89 11.51 -6.23
CA ILE A 535 -3.17 10.62 -7.35
C ILE A 535 -3.44 9.10 -6.82
N LEU A 536 -3.89 8.07 -7.53
CA LEU A 536 -4.66 6.88 -7.02
C LEU A 536 -4.19 5.43 -7.39
N LEU A 537 -4.73 4.34 -6.86
CA LEU A 537 -4.37 2.97 -7.34
C LEU A 537 -5.36 1.94 -6.78
N LEU A 538 -6.44 1.71 -7.48
CA LEU A 538 -7.51 0.79 -7.09
C LEU A 538 -6.99 -0.63 -6.79
N SER A 539 -7.73 -1.38 -5.97
CA SER A 539 -7.44 -2.72 -5.45
C SER A 539 -6.87 -3.71 -6.47
N ASP A 540 -6.26 -4.78 -5.95
CA ASP A 540 -6.00 -6.04 -6.67
C ASP A 540 -7.06 -6.29 -7.75
N ASP A 541 -6.60 -6.43 -9.00
CA ASP A 541 -7.34 -6.86 -10.20
C ASP A 541 -7.90 -5.78 -11.18
N GLN A 542 -7.49 -4.51 -11.14
CA GLN A 542 -7.79 -3.55 -12.25
C GLN A 542 -6.59 -3.27 -13.18
N ALA A 543 -6.83 -3.40 -14.49
CA ALA A 543 -5.91 -2.97 -15.55
C ALA A 543 -5.62 -1.46 -15.46
N TRP A 544 -4.39 -1.07 -15.79
CA TRP A 544 -3.86 0.28 -15.62
C TRP A 544 -4.56 1.30 -16.54
N SER A 545 -5.57 2.00 -16.02
CA SER A 545 -6.05 3.28 -16.59
C SER A 545 -6.43 4.28 -15.49
N GLY A 546 -5.97 4.05 -14.26
CA GLY A 546 -6.14 4.92 -13.10
C GLY A 546 -4.88 5.74 -12.80
N LEU A 547 -5.09 6.99 -12.42
CA LEU A 547 -4.14 7.94 -11.81
C LEU A 547 -3.51 7.37 -10.51
N SER A 548 -2.19 7.57 -10.09
CA SER A 548 -1.35 7.29 -8.82
C SER A 548 -0.62 8.40 -7.96
N THR A 549 -0.80 8.57 -6.60
CA THR A 549 -0.45 9.78 -5.69
C THR A 549 1.00 9.80 -5.41
N GLN A 550 1.61 10.95 -5.69
CA GLN A 550 2.89 11.31 -5.12
C GLN A 550 2.77 11.57 -3.61
N MET A 551 3.30 10.66 -2.78
CA MET A 551 3.31 10.84 -1.32
C MET A 551 4.31 11.90 -0.84
N HIS A 552 5.27 12.31 -1.68
CA HIS A 552 6.41 13.14 -1.28
C HIS A 552 6.42 14.51 -1.98
N PRO A 553 6.34 15.64 -1.27
CA PRO A 553 6.14 16.97 -1.87
C PRO A 553 7.31 17.49 -2.74
N GLU A 554 8.52 16.95 -2.62
CA GLU A 554 9.74 17.50 -3.24
C GLU A 554 10.19 16.88 -4.59
N TYR A 555 9.50 15.86 -5.12
CA TYR A 555 9.91 15.17 -6.37
C TYR A 555 9.09 15.59 -7.59
N SER A 556 9.54 16.56 -8.38
CA SER A 556 8.73 17.18 -9.45
C SER A 556 8.36 16.29 -10.66
N LYS A 557 8.90 15.07 -10.80
CA LYS A 557 8.67 14.19 -11.97
C LYS A 557 7.93 12.88 -11.66
N SER A 558 6.67 12.98 -11.24
CA SER A 558 5.64 11.99 -11.59
C SER A 558 4.79 12.43 -12.79
N GLU A 559 5.36 13.24 -13.69
CA GLU A 559 4.70 13.60 -14.94
C GLU A 559 4.68 12.37 -15.85
N HIS A 560 3.59 11.62 -15.81
CA HIS A 560 3.15 10.87 -16.97
C HIS A 560 1.98 11.61 -17.58
N ASP A 561 2.32 12.29 -18.67
CA ASP A 561 1.42 12.87 -19.64
C ASP A 561 0.26 11.94 -20.00
N TYR A 562 -0.82 12.58 -20.42
CA TYR A 562 -2.00 11.97 -21.00
C TYR A 562 -1.67 10.81 -21.93
N VAL A 563 -2.04 9.59 -21.55
CA VAL A 563 -2.27 8.53 -22.54
C VAL A 563 -3.59 8.84 -23.23
N GLU A 564 -3.54 9.50 -24.39
CA GLU A 564 -4.60 9.34 -25.38
C GLU A 564 -4.56 7.88 -25.83
N THR A 565 -5.54 7.10 -25.38
CA THR A 565 -5.77 5.79 -25.98
C THR A 565 -6.36 6.04 -27.38
N PRO A 566 -5.75 5.54 -28.46
CA PRO A 566 -6.30 5.72 -29.80
C PRO A 566 -7.74 5.19 -29.84
N ARG A 567 -8.63 5.92 -30.53
CA ARG A 567 -10.00 5.46 -30.75
C ARG A 567 -9.95 4.16 -31.53
N ILE A 568 -10.53 3.10 -30.95
CA ILE A 568 -10.70 1.76 -31.57
C ILE A 568 -11.35 1.85 -32.97
N GLU A 569 -12.06 2.93 -33.28
CA GLU A 569 -12.68 3.18 -34.57
C GLU A 569 -11.67 3.46 -35.72
N GLN A 570 -10.39 3.75 -35.43
CA GLN A 570 -9.35 3.95 -36.46
C GLN A 570 -8.55 2.67 -36.80
N LEU A 571 -8.87 1.52 -36.19
CA LEU A 571 -8.30 0.21 -36.55
C LEU A 571 -9.25 -0.64 -37.41
N ALA A 572 -10.22 0.02 -38.07
CA ALA A 572 -11.13 -0.61 -39.02
C ALA A 572 -10.99 -0.03 -40.45
N GLN A 573 -9.76 0.31 -40.85
CA GLN A 573 -9.30 0.34 -42.25
C GLN A 573 -7.90 -0.26 -42.36
#